data_AF-A0A7J4JRI2-F1
#
_entry.id   AF-A0A7J4JRI2-F1
#
_cell.length_a   1.000
_cell.length_b   1.000
_cell.length_c   1.000
_cell.angle_alpha   90.00
_cell.angle_beta   90.00
_cell.angle_gamma   90.00
#
_symmetry.space_group_name_H-M   'P 1'
#
loop_
_entity.id
_entity.type
_entity.pdbx_description
1 polymer ?
#
loop_
_entity_poly.entity_id
_entity_poly.type
_entity_poly.pdbx_seq_one_letter_code
_entity_poly.pdbx_strand_id
1 'polypeptide(L)'
;MLGLSAFAFADGSSLGSNPGPSGSPTVGSSDDDGARASPSASVSGGSDSGRERLMMGIADSSEKRSSIKEQFRAAIQNKVDGDQRFNRCSQFTDAAQREACFTQEAGIGDLARDKIKCESDDANASACIRGLKEKVLTAWRWRFAHLIDMAGKLNVSANLTADVEDFKVFVQSEALAFENATTSAEKKQIVNDVLAAWKELRAKILREMVEAKIQKAQTGIERALEVLRNLRDKLQERNQTTPGLDNAISRLEANLAKLDSDNVSLSQKWVSARHSLDAIAFAKRSIMRMVNRMPAEEMRESEVEIPKEVEEADDSS
;
A
#
# COMPACT_ATOMS: atom_id res chain seq x y z
N MET A 1 0.26 13.32 4.55
CA MET A 1 0.42 12.94 3.14
C MET A 1 1.59 11.98 3.08
N LEU A 2 1.33 10.68 2.95
CA LEU A 2 2.37 9.68 2.80
C LEU A 2 2.57 9.47 1.29
N GLY A 3 3.61 10.10 0.74
CA GLY A 3 4.03 9.86 -0.63
C GLY A 3 4.65 8.48 -0.74
N LEU A 4 3.83 7.46 -1.01
CA LEU A 4 4.25 6.07 -1.23
C LEU A 4 3.90 5.69 -2.67
N SER A 5 4.71 6.14 -3.62
CA SER A 5 4.56 5.81 -5.03
C SER A 5 5.93 5.76 -5.71
N ALA A 6 6.74 4.76 -5.39
CA ALA A 6 7.91 4.38 -6.19
C ALA A 6 8.50 3.03 -5.73
N PHE A 7 7.80 1.93 -5.98
CA PHE A 7 8.43 0.59 -5.95
C PHE A 7 8.35 -0.04 -7.33
N ALA A 8 9.12 0.51 -8.27
CA ALA A 8 9.42 -0.16 -9.53
C ALA A 8 10.66 -1.03 -9.31
N PHE A 9 10.46 -2.34 -9.21
CA PHE A 9 11.56 -3.30 -9.27
C PHE A 9 12.08 -3.38 -10.70
N ALA A 10 13.37 -3.13 -10.88
CA ALA A 10 14.07 -3.54 -12.09
C ALA A 10 14.12 -5.08 -12.10
N ASP A 11 13.34 -5.69 -12.98
CA ASP A 11 13.34 -7.12 -13.23
C ASP A 11 14.72 -7.53 -13.76
N GLY A 12 15.54 -8.11 -12.89
CA GLY A 12 16.81 -8.71 -13.26
C GLY A 12 16.59 -10.14 -13.71
N SER A 13 16.29 -10.37 -15.00
CA SER A 13 16.56 -11.64 -15.72
C SER A 13 16.29 -11.51 -17.23
N SER A 14 17.35 -11.42 -18.04
CA SER A 14 17.53 -12.24 -19.26
C SER A 14 18.92 -11.97 -19.85
N LEU A 15 19.88 -12.84 -19.52
CA LEU A 15 21.12 -13.00 -20.28
C LEU A 15 20.96 -14.28 -21.09
N GLY A 16 20.68 -14.13 -22.37
CA GLY A 16 20.80 -15.17 -23.38
C GLY A 16 21.56 -14.60 -24.57
N SER A 17 22.85 -14.92 -24.66
CA SER A 17 23.73 -14.55 -25.78
C SER A 17 23.68 -15.63 -26.86
N ASN A 18 23.51 -15.25 -28.14
CA ASN A 18 24.55 -15.49 -29.16
C ASN A 18 24.30 -14.76 -30.50
N PRO A 19 25.35 -14.49 -31.30
CA PRO A 19 25.34 -13.51 -32.40
C PRO A 19 25.40 -14.09 -33.84
N GLY A 20 24.68 -13.42 -34.76
CA GLY A 20 24.99 -13.14 -36.19
C GLY A 20 25.03 -14.27 -37.25
N PRO A 21 25.14 -13.96 -38.57
CA PRO A 21 24.86 -12.71 -39.30
C PRO A 21 24.03 -12.86 -40.61
N SER A 22 23.66 -11.71 -41.18
CA SER A 22 23.22 -11.33 -42.54
C SER A 22 22.90 -12.39 -43.62
N GLY A 23 21.72 -12.25 -44.25
CA GLY A 23 21.45 -12.71 -45.62
C GLY A 23 19.97 -12.61 -46.01
N SER A 24 19.63 -11.73 -46.95
CA SER A 24 18.40 -11.73 -47.76
C SER A 24 18.80 -11.86 -49.24
N PRO A 25 17.92 -12.08 -50.24
CA PRO A 25 16.52 -12.55 -50.24
C PRO A 25 16.24 -13.68 -51.28
N THR A 26 15.09 -14.40 -51.22
CA THR A 26 14.25 -14.77 -52.40
C THR A 26 12.95 -15.52 -52.05
N VAL A 27 11.84 -14.96 -52.55
CA VAL A 27 10.60 -15.50 -53.19
C VAL A 27 10.26 -17.01 -53.16
N GLY A 28 8.98 -17.33 -52.85
CA GLY A 28 8.24 -18.56 -53.21
C GLY A 28 7.23 -18.97 -52.13
N SER A 29 5.95 -18.59 -52.20
CA SER A 29 4.77 -19.35 -52.72
C SER A 29 4.44 -20.68 -52.03
N SER A 30 3.15 -20.76 -51.64
CA SER A 30 2.26 -21.94 -51.54
C SER A 30 2.20 -22.73 -50.23
N ASP A 31 0.97 -22.72 -49.68
CA ASP A 31 0.15 -23.80 -49.12
C ASP A 31 0.78 -24.75 -48.07
N ASP A 32 0.17 -24.80 -46.86
CA ASP A 32 -0.60 -25.98 -46.42
C ASP A 32 -1.17 -25.86 -44.98
N ASP A 33 -2.24 -26.62 -44.78
CA ASP A 33 -3.11 -26.75 -43.61
C ASP A 33 -2.43 -27.22 -42.32
N GLY A 34 -3.00 -26.84 -41.16
CA GLY A 34 -2.55 -27.37 -39.88
C GLY A 34 -3.31 -26.91 -38.65
N ALA A 35 -4.53 -27.40 -38.46
CA ALA A 35 -5.27 -27.33 -37.21
C ALA A 35 -4.42 -27.83 -36.02
N ARG A 36 -4.31 -27.05 -34.95
CA ARG A 36 -3.87 -27.58 -33.65
C ARG A 36 -4.48 -26.85 -32.46
N ALA A 37 -5.10 -27.67 -31.63
CA ALA A 37 -5.82 -27.38 -30.41
C ALA A 37 -5.06 -26.47 -29.42
N SER A 38 -5.79 -25.54 -28.83
CA SER A 38 -5.42 -24.82 -27.61
C SER A 38 -5.53 -25.75 -26.40
N PRO A 39 -4.54 -25.77 -25.50
CA PRO A 39 -4.75 -26.14 -24.11
C PRO A 39 -4.83 -24.88 -23.25
N SER A 40 -6.04 -24.58 -22.78
CA SER A 40 -6.28 -23.69 -21.64
C SER A 40 -5.74 -24.37 -20.38
N ALA A 41 -4.60 -23.92 -19.87
CA ALA A 41 -4.12 -24.28 -18.54
C ALA A 41 -4.41 -23.13 -17.58
N SER A 42 -5.56 -23.21 -16.92
CA SER A 42 -5.88 -22.49 -15.70
C SER A 42 -5.01 -23.03 -14.56
N VAL A 43 -3.92 -22.34 -14.24
CA VAL A 43 -3.16 -22.57 -13.00
C VAL A 43 -3.67 -21.58 -11.96
N SER A 44 -4.65 -22.03 -11.19
CA SER A 44 -5.15 -21.36 -9.98
C SER A 44 -5.06 -22.37 -8.84
N GLY A 45 -4.36 -22.00 -7.77
CA GLY A 45 -4.45 -22.70 -6.48
C GLY A 45 -3.11 -23.21 -5.97
N GLY A 46 -2.53 -22.48 -5.01
CA GLY A 46 -1.44 -23.02 -4.20
C GLY A 46 -0.44 -21.98 -3.68
N SER A 47 -0.88 -20.95 -2.96
CA SER A 47 0.05 -20.07 -2.22
C SER A 47 -0.41 -19.65 -0.83
N ASP A 48 -1.60 -20.07 -0.37
CA ASP A 48 -2.11 -19.69 0.97
C ASP A 48 -1.62 -20.58 2.12
N SER A 49 -1.26 -21.85 1.85
CA SER A 49 -0.99 -22.83 2.90
C SER A 49 0.34 -22.62 3.66
N GLY A 50 1.30 -21.88 3.10
CA GLY A 50 2.58 -21.58 3.76
C GLY A 50 2.52 -20.34 4.67
N ARG A 51 1.64 -19.38 4.31
CA ARG A 51 1.55 -18.05 4.90
C ARG A 51 0.82 -18.03 6.25
N GLU A 52 -0.28 -18.78 6.37
CA GLU A 52 -0.99 -18.95 7.65
C GLU A 52 -0.16 -19.72 8.69
N ARG A 53 0.70 -20.65 8.26
CA ARG A 53 1.55 -21.44 9.17
C ARG A 53 2.68 -20.64 9.83
N LEU A 54 3.18 -19.59 9.19
CA LEU A 54 4.28 -18.78 9.74
C LEU A 54 3.80 -17.71 10.73
N MET A 55 2.64 -17.09 10.49
CA MET A 55 2.04 -16.14 11.44
C MET A 55 1.53 -16.84 12.71
N MET A 56 1.03 -18.09 12.61
CA MET A 56 0.64 -18.87 13.79
C MET A 56 1.84 -19.48 14.56
N GLY A 57 2.99 -19.71 13.91
CA GLY A 57 4.14 -20.41 14.52
C GLY A 57 5.05 -19.54 15.42
N ILE A 58 5.05 -18.22 15.23
CA ILE A 58 5.83 -17.25 16.03
C ILE A 58 5.07 -16.85 17.32
N ALA A 59 3.79 -17.23 17.42
CA ALA A 59 2.91 -16.89 18.54
C ALA A 59 3.21 -17.64 19.84
N ASP A 60 4.02 -18.71 19.83
CA ASP A 60 3.97 -19.70 20.92
C ASP A 60 4.99 -19.53 22.07
N SER A 61 5.83 -18.49 22.10
CA SER A 61 6.57 -18.10 23.32
C SER A 61 7.19 -16.70 23.21
N SER A 62 6.98 -15.86 24.23
CA SER A 62 7.63 -14.56 24.39
C SER A 62 9.16 -14.64 24.38
N GLU A 63 9.72 -15.77 24.80
CA GLU A 63 11.16 -16.05 24.77
C GLU A 63 11.68 -16.17 23.33
N LYS A 64 10.93 -16.86 22.44
CA LYS A 64 11.30 -16.97 21.02
C LYS A 64 11.32 -15.60 20.35
N ARG A 65 10.31 -14.77 20.60
CA ARG A 65 10.25 -13.40 20.05
C ARG A 65 11.43 -12.54 20.54
N SER A 66 11.79 -12.68 21.81
CA SER A 66 12.93 -11.96 22.40
C SER A 66 14.26 -12.44 21.79
N SER A 67 14.42 -13.76 21.62
CA SER A 67 15.60 -14.34 20.98
C SER A 67 15.77 -13.88 19.53
N ILE A 68 14.69 -13.86 18.73
CA ILE A 68 14.71 -13.34 17.35
C ILE A 68 15.14 -11.86 17.33
N LYS A 69 14.54 -11.04 18.22
CA LYS A 69 14.89 -9.61 18.34
C LYS A 69 16.38 -9.41 18.65
N GLU A 70 16.94 -10.22 19.55
CA GLU A 70 18.35 -10.13 19.93
C GLU A 70 19.29 -10.60 18.80
N GLN A 71 18.98 -11.72 18.15
CA GLN A 71 19.73 -12.22 17.00
C GLN A 71 19.71 -11.23 15.85
N PHE A 72 18.55 -10.65 15.53
CA PHE A 72 18.41 -9.61 14.52
C PHE A 72 19.28 -8.39 14.85
N ARG A 73 19.25 -7.93 16.10
CA ARG A 73 20.08 -6.79 16.53
C ARG A 73 21.56 -7.08 16.31
N ALA A 74 22.02 -8.26 16.72
CA ALA A 74 23.42 -8.66 16.59
C ALA A 74 23.87 -8.84 15.14
N ALA A 75 23.05 -9.51 14.31
CA ALA A 75 23.43 -9.91 12.96
C ALA A 75 23.23 -8.82 11.90
N ILE A 76 22.26 -7.93 12.12
CA ILE A 76 21.76 -6.99 11.09
C ILE A 76 21.82 -5.56 11.61
N GLN A 77 21.12 -5.24 12.69
CA GLN A 77 20.98 -3.84 13.15
C GLN A 77 22.34 -3.20 13.45
N ASN A 78 23.22 -3.89 14.17
CA ASN A 78 24.56 -3.38 14.48
C ASN A 78 25.41 -3.10 13.23
N LYS A 79 25.22 -3.89 12.15
CA LYS A 79 25.93 -3.68 10.88
C LYS A 79 25.38 -2.47 10.13
N VAL A 80 24.06 -2.27 10.17
CA VAL A 80 23.39 -1.10 9.58
C VAL A 80 23.81 0.17 10.33
N ASP A 81 23.76 0.15 11.66
CA ASP A 81 24.11 1.30 12.51
C ASP A 81 25.62 1.63 12.46
N GLY A 82 26.47 0.64 12.21
CA GLY A 82 27.91 0.82 12.05
C GLY A 82 28.34 1.40 10.70
N ASP A 83 27.46 1.40 9.68
CA ASP A 83 27.80 1.86 8.34
C ASP A 83 27.53 3.36 8.18
N GLN A 84 28.61 4.13 8.02
CA GLN A 84 28.59 5.59 7.96
C GLN A 84 27.71 6.16 6.86
N ARG A 85 27.52 5.43 5.75
CA ARG A 85 26.65 5.85 4.64
C ARG A 85 25.20 5.91 5.10
N PHE A 86 24.78 4.94 5.91
CA PHE A 86 23.41 4.86 6.41
C PHE A 86 23.15 5.91 7.49
N ASN A 87 24.12 6.13 8.39
CA ASN A 87 24.03 7.17 9.40
C ASN A 87 23.86 8.56 8.80
N ARG A 88 24.47 8.83 7.64
CA ARG A 88 24.28 10.07 6.90
C ARG A 88 22.83 10.23 6.44
N CYS A 89 22.20 9.19 5.88
CA CYS A 89 20.82 9.29 5.43
C CYS A 89 19.82 9.41 6.60
N SER A 90 20.14 8.87 7.76
CA SER A 90 19.30 9.00 8.97
C SER A 90 19.16 10.46 9.46
N GLN A 91 19.99 11.40 8.99
CA GLN A 91 19.89 12.82 9.35
C GLN A 91 18.65 13.52 8.74
N PHE A 92 18.08 12.97 7.67
CA PHE A 92 16.92 13.57 7.01
C PHE A 92 15.65 13.29 7.82
N THR A 93 14.91 14.34 8.19
CA THR A 93 13.64 14.21 8.92
C THR A 93 12.50 13.77 8.02
N ASP A 94 12.51 14.20 6.76
CA ASP A 94 11.54 13.80 5.75
C ASP A 94 11.79 12.36 5.28
N ALA A 95 10.73 11.56 5.24
CA ALA A 95 10.81 10.13 4.90
C ALA A 95 11.21 9.91 3.43
N ALA A 96 10.71 10.74 2.51
CA ALA A 96 11.02 10.60 1.09
C ALA A 96 12.47 10.98 0.78
N GLN A 97 12.98 12.06 1.38
CA GLN A 97 14.40 12.44 1.29
C GLN A 97 15.32 11.39 1.88
N ARG A 98 14.92 10.83 3.02
CA ARG A 98 15.66 9.75 3.67
C ARG A 98 15.74 8.52 2.76
N GLU A 99 14.61 8.08 2.18
CA GLU A 99 14.57 6.94 1.25
C GLU A 99 15.35 7.18 -0.05
N ALA A 100 15.27 8.40 -0.60
CA ALA A 100 16.05 8.79 -1.78
C ALA A 100 17.56 8.74 -1.50
N CYS A 101 17.99 9.27 -0.36
CA CYS A 101 19.38 9.18 0.08
C CYS A 101 19.83 7.73 0.20
N PHE A 102 19.02 6.86 0.83
CA PHE A 102 19.37 5.45 0.96
C PHE A 102 19.47 4.74 -0.38
N THR A 103 18.56 5.01 -1.30
CA THR A 103 18.61 4.43 -2.66
C THR A 103 19.88 4.84 -3.39
N GLN A 104 20.30 6.10 -3.22
CA GLN A 104 21.54 6.62 -3.78
C GLN A 104 22.78 6.00 -3.13
N GLU A 105 22.87 5.99 -1.79
CA GLU A 105 24.02 5.45 -1.04
C GLU A 105 24.16 3.92 -1.16
N ALA A 106 23.05 3.21 -1.30
CA ALA A 106 23.05 1.78 -1.57
C ALA A 106 23.54 1.44 -3.00
N GLY A 107 23.55 2.43 -3.92
CA GLY A 107 24.06 2.26 -5.27
C GLY A 107 23.34 1.19 -6.10
N ILE A 108 22.09 0.86 -5.73
CA ILE A 108 21.35 -0.27 -6.31
C ILE A 108 21.09 -0.04 -7.81
N GLY A 109 20.85 1.21 -8.20
CA GLY A 109 20.55 1.59 -9.59
C GLY A 109 21.70 1.31 -10.58
N ASP A 110 22.95 1.29 -10.11
CA ASP A 110 24.13 1.07 -10.96
C ASP A 110 24.66 -0.37 -10.86
N LEU A 111 24.07 -1.25 -10.03
CA LEU A 111 24.57 -2.61 -9.79
C LEU A 111 24.71 -3.45 -11.07
N ALA A 112 23.75 -3.33 -12.00
CA ALA A 112 23.81 -4.07 -13.26
C ALA A 112 24.99 -3.62 -14.13
N ARG A 113 25.25 -2.32 -14.17
CA ARG A 113 26.38 -1.74 -14.91
C ARG A 113 27.71 -2.09 -14.24
N ASP A 114 27.77 -2.00 -12.92
CA ASP A 114 28.96 -2.34 -12.15
C ASP A 114 29.30 -3.82 -12.24
N LYS A 115 28.29 -4.69 -12.30
CA LYS A 115 28.50 -6.13 -12.53
C LYS A 115 29.18 -6.39 -13.88
N ILE A 116 28.70 -5.79 -14.96
CA ILE A 116 29.30 -5.93 -16.30
C ILE A 116 30.75 -5.44 -16.29
N LYS A 117 31.02 -4.31 -15.61
CA LYS A 117 32.39 -3.79 -15.46
C LYS A 117 33.29 -4.76 -14.69
N CYS A 118 32.80 -5.34 -13.59
CA CYS A 118 33.55 -6.33 -12.82
C CYS A 118 33.86 -7.59 -13.64
N GLU A 119 32.94 -8.02 -14.50
CA GLU A 119 33.11 -9.20 -15.35
C GLU A 119 34.10 -8.95 -16.51
N SER A 120 34.29 -7.70 -16.93
CA SER A 120 35.23 -7.33 -17.99
C SER A 120 36.70 -7.22 -17.55
N ASP A 121 36.98 -7.26 -16.24
CA ASP A 121 38.32 -7.03 -15.67
C ASP A 121 38.87 -8.32 -15.02
N ASP A 122 39.43 -9.21 -15.85
CA ASP A 122 39.78 -10.60 -15.51
C ASP A 122 40.69 -10.76 -14.28
N ALA A 123 41.57 -9.79 -14.01
CA ALA A 123 42.52 -9.86 -12.89
C ALA A 123 41.86 -9.62 -11.52
N ASN A 124 40.75 -8.87 -11.46
CA ASN A 124 40.10 -8.45 -10.21
C ASN A 124 38.60 -8.80 -10.14
N ALA A 125 38.07 -9.48 -11.14
CA ALA A 125 36.65 -9.80 -11.27
C ALA A 125 36.05 -10.43 -10.00
N SER A 126 36.73 -11.39 -9.38
CA SER A 126 36.24 -12.09 -8.18
C SER A 126 36.13 -11.17 -6.95
N ALA A 127 37.11 -10.30 -6.74
CA ALA A 127 37.10 -9.32 -5.65
C ALA A 127 36.03 -8.23 -5.89
N CYS A 128 35.88 -7.79 -7.14
CA CYS A 128 34.89 -6.81 -7.56
C CYS A 128 33.45 -7.34 -7.37
N ILE A 129 33.15 -8.56 -7.86
CA ILE A 129 31.84 -9.21 -7.70
C ILE A 129 31.51 -9.43 -6.22
N ARG A 130 32.50 -9.83 -5.40
CA ARG A 130 32.31 -9.97 -3.95
C ARG A 130 31.93 -8.64 -3.30
N GLY A 131 32.56 -7.53 -3.71
CA GLY A 131 32.21 -6.19 -3.25
C GLY A 131 30.77 -5.80 -3.62
N LEU A 132 30.32 -6.13 -4.83
CA LEU A 132 28.93 -5.89 -5.25
C LEU A 132 27.93 -6.73 -4.45
N LYS A 133 28.25 -7.99 -4.17
CA LYS A 133 27.41 -8.85 -3.31
C LYS A 133 27.25 -8.26 -1.92
N GLU A 134 28.33 -7.76 -1.31
CA GLU A 134 28.24 -7.12 0.01
C GLU A 134 27.41 -5.83 -0.03
N LYS A 135 27.53 -5.01 -1.09
CA LYS A 135 26.67 -3.83 -1.27
C LYS A 135 25.19 -4.21 -1.30
N VAL A 136 24.83 -5.24 -2.08
CA VAL A 136 23.45 -5.75 -2.19
C VAL A 136 22.95 -6.27 -0.83
N LEU A 137 23.76 -7.05 -0.12
CA LEU A 137 23.41 -7.57 1.20
C LEU A 137 23.14 -6.43 2.19
N THR A 138 24.02 -5.43 2.25
CA THR A 138 23.84 -4.29 3.15
C THR A 138 22.61 -3.45 2.80
N ALA A 139 22.29 -3.30 1.51
CA ALA A 139 21.05 -2.66 1.08
C ALA A 139 19.79 -3.41 1.59
N TRP A 140 19.79 -4.74 1.53
CA TRP A 140 18.69 -5.56 2.03
C TRP A 140 18.58 -5.55 3.56
N ARG A 141 19.70 -5.63 4.28
CA ARG A 141 19.76 -5.46 5.75
C ARG A 141 19.08 -4.18 6.18
N TRP A 142 19.43 -3.07 5.53
CA TRP A 142 18.80 -1.78 5.77
C TRP A 142 17.31 -1.82 5.46
N ARG A 143 16.92 -2.43 4.32
CA ARG A 143 15.51 -2.48 3.92
C ARG A 143 14.64 -3.19 4.94
N PHE A 144 15.10 -4.30 5.52
CA PHE A 144 14.40 -4.99 6.61
C PHE A 144 14.31 -4.12 7.87
N ALA A 145 15.42 -3.51 8.30
CA ALA A 145 15.43 -2.60 9.46
C ALA A 145 14.47 -1.40 9.25
N HIS A 146 14.44 -0.85 8.04
CA HIS A 146 13.58 0.25 7.69
C HIS A 146 12.09 -0.13 7.70
N LEU A 147 11.73 -1.31 7.19
CA LEU A 147 10.36 -1.81 7.28
C LEU A 147 9.89 -1.96 8.73
N ILE A 148 10.77 -2.43 9.62
CA ILE A 148 10.48 -2.55 11.06
C ILE A 148 10.27 -1.16 11.69
N ASP A 149 11.12 -0.19 11.37
CA ASP A 149 11.01 1.19 11.85
C ASP A 149 9.73 1.87 11.33
N MET A 150 9.43 1.73 10.04
CA MET A 150 8.19 2.23 9.44
C MET A 150 6.97 1.63 10.14
N ALA A 151 6.93 0.30 10.30
CA ALA A 151 5.85 -0.38 11.00
C ALA A 151 5.68 0.15 12.43
N GLY A 152 6.79 0.36 13.15
CA GLY A 152 6.78 0.92 14.51
C GLY A 152 6.33 2.38 14.63
N LYS A 153 6.33 3.13 13.52
CA LYS A 153 5.86 4.53 13.46
C LYS A 153 4.42 4.66 12.97
N LEU A 154 3.79 3.56 12.56
CA LEU A 154 2.38 3.59 12.16
C LEU A 154 1.53 3.88 13.40
N ASN A 155 0.76 4.96 13.32
CA ASN A 155 -0.22 5.30 14.36
C ASN A 155 -1.47 4.44 14.15
N VAL A 156 -1.44 3.23 14.70
CA VAL A 156 -2.50 2.23 14.57
C VAL A 156 -3.40 2.19 15.80
N SER A 157 -4.60 1.63 15.66
CA SER A 157 -5.47 1.38 16.80
C SER A 157 -4.89 0.30 17.73
N ALA A 158 -5.49 0.15 18.91
CA ALA A 158 -5.16 -0.94 19.82
C ALA A 158 -5.36 -2.32 19.16
N ASN A 159 -6.31 -2.45 18.23
CA ASN A 159 -6.64 -3.72 17.59
C ASN A 159 -5.55 -4.17 16.61
N LEU A 160 -4.91 -3.24 15.90
CA LEU A 160 -3.83 -3.55 14.96
C LEU A 160 -2.43 -3.54 15.59
N THR A 161 -2.31 -3.22 16.88
CA THR A 161 -1.01 -3.20 17.57
C THR A 161 -0.36 -4.59 17.58
N ALA A 162 -1.16 -5.64 17.73
CA ALA A 162 -0.67 -7.02 17.67
C ALA A 162 -0.17 -7.38 16.26
N ASP A 163 -0.93 -7.03 15.21
CA ASP A 163 -0.54 -7.26 13.81
C ASP A 163 0.78 -6.55 13.46
N VAL A 164 0.98 -5.32 13.94
CA VAL A 164 2.23 -4.56 13.73
C VAL A 164 3.41 -5.24 14.41
N GLU A 165 3.25 -5.70 15.66
CA GLU A 165 4.33 -6.41 16.36
C GLU A 165 4.64 -7.76 15.71
N ASP A 166 3.61 -8.51 15.30
CA ASP A 166 3.78 -9.80 14.62
C ASP A 166 4.48 -9.61 13.26
N PHE A 167 4.10 -8.58 12.50
CA PHE A 167 4.81 -8.21 11.27
C PHE A 167 6.29 -7.86 11.56
N LYS A 168 6.58 -7.08 12.61
CA LYS A 168 7.97 -6.74 12.96
C LYS A 168 8.79 -7.98 13.28
N VAL A 169 8.24 -8.93 14.05
CA VAL A 169 8.94 -10.19 14.35
C VAL A 169 9.11 -11.04 13.10
N PHE A 170 8.09 -11.10 12.23
CA PHE A 170 8.18 -11.78 10.94
C PHE A 170 9.33 -11.21 10.09
N VAL A 171 9.40 -9.89 9.91
CA VAL A 171 10.48 -9.25 9.16
C VAL A 171 11.85 -9.52 9.78
N GLN A 172 11.96 -9.56 11.12
CA GLN A 172 13.22 -9.90 11.80
C GLN A 172 13.64 -11.35 11.52
N SER A 173 12.69 -12.29 11.57
CA SER A 173 12.91 -13.69 11.25
C SER A 173 13.37 -13.88 9.80
N GLU A 174 12.65 -13.26 8.86
CA GLU A 174 12.97 -13.32 7.43
C GLU A 174 14.33 -12.66 7.12
N ALA A 175 14.66 -11.57 7.81
CA ALA A 175 15.97 -10.94 7.65
C ALA A 175 17.12 -11.87 8.11
N LEU A 176 16.93 -12.63 9.20
CA LEU A 176 17.89 -13.65 9.63
C LEU A 176 17.96 -14.82 8.64
N ALA A 177 16.83 -15.27 8.11
CA ALA A 177 16.78 -16.28 7.06
C ALA A 177 17.52 -15.80 5.80
N PHE A 178 17.40 -14.52 5.46
CA PHE A 178 18.06 -13.91 4.31
C PHE A 178 19.59 -13.91 4.44
N GLU A 179 20.10 -13.64 5.65
CA GLU A 179 21.55 -13.72 5.93
C GLU A 179 22.08 -15.15 5.78
N ASN A 180 21.29 -16.14 6.18
CA ASN A 180 21.66 -17.56 6.15
C ASN A 180 21.41 -18.24 4.80
N ALA A 181 20.59 -17.63 3.94
CA ALA A 181 20.24 -18.18 2.63
C ALA A 181 21.49 -18.32 1.73
N THR A 182 21.65 -19.49 1.12
CA THR A 182 22.83 -19.83 0.32
C THR A 182 22.61 -19.56 -1.17
N THR A 183 21.35 -19.57 -1.60
CA THR A 183 20.98 -19.39 -3.01
C THR A 183 20.32 -18.04 -3.26
N SER A 184 20.44 -17.54 -4.50
CA SER A 184 19.72 -16.33 -4.91
C SER A 184 18.21 -16.54 -4.98
N ALA A 185 17.75 -17.76 -5.23
CA ALA A 185 16.32 -18.09 -5.30
C ALA A 185 15.66 -17.98 -3.92
N GLU A 186 16.29 -18.54 -2.88
CA GLU A 186 15.84 -18.40 -1.49
C GLU A 186 15.76 -16.93 -1.08
N LYS A 187 16.80 -16.15 -1.37
CA LYS A 187 16.83 -14.71 -1.07
C LYS A 187 15.70 -13.94 -1.75
N LYS A 188 15.41 -14.26 -3.02
CA LYS A 188 14.31 -13.63 -3.76
C LYS A 188 12.96 -14.01 -3.15
N GLN A 189 12.78 -15.27 -2.74
CA GLN A 189 11.55 -15.72 -2.11
C GLN A 189 11.30 -14.99 -0.79
N ILE A 190 12.30 -14.93 0.09
CA ILE A 190 12.23 -14.20 1.37
C ILE A 190 11.81 -12.74 1.18
N VAL A 191 12.41 -12.07 0.20
CA VAL A 191 12.05 -10.68 -0.16
C VAL A 191 10.58 -10.59 -0.58
N ASN A 192 10.12 -11.49 -1.45
CA ASN A 192 8.74 -11.49 -1.92
C ASN A 192 7.77 -11.73 -0.76
N ASP A 193 8.09 -12.63 0.17
CA ASP A 193 7.27 -12.94 1.34
C ASP A 193 7.15 -11.72 2.27
N VAL A 194 8.25 -11.00 2.51
CA VAL A 194 8.25 -9.74 3.26
C VAL A 194 7.42 -8.65 2.58
N LEU A 195 7.53 -8.50 1.26
CA LEU A 195 6.74 -7.52 0.52
C LEU A 195 5.24 -7.85 0.54
N ALA A 196 4.89 -9.14 0.43
CA ALA A 196 3.52 -9.61 0.50
C ALA A 196 2.90 -9.35 1.89
N ALA A 197 3.65 -9.65 2.96
CA ALA A 197 3.23 -9.37 4.33
C ALA A 197 3.08 -7.86 4.60
N TRP A 198 3.99 -7.04 4.07
CA TRP A 198 3.88 -5.58 4.19
C TRP A 198 2.64 -5.04 3.48
N LYS A 199 2.34 -5.54 2.27
CA LYS A 199 1.15 -5.17 1.52
C LYS A 199 -0.12 -5.50 2.31
N GLU A 200 -0.18 -6.67 2.94
CA GLU A 200 -1.32 -7.09 3.76
C GLU A 200 -1.50 -6.22 5.00
N LEU A 201 -0.42 -5.98 5.76
CA LEU A 201 -0.48 -5.09 6.93
C LEU A 201 -0.97 -3.70 6.52
N ARG A 202 -0.42 -3.15 5.44
CA ARG A 202 -0.83 -1.84 4.91
C ARG A 202 -2.30 -1.82 4.54
N ALA A 203 -2.81 -2.86 3.87
CA ALA A 203 -4.22 -2.96 3.50
C ALA A 203 -5.14 -2.97 4.74
N LYS A 204 -4.80 -3.76 5.76
CA LYS A 204 -5.54 -3.79 7.05
C LYS A 204 -5.59 -2.41 7.71
N ILE A 205 -4.44 -1.72 7.79
CA ILE A 205 -4.35 -0.38 8.38
C ILE A 205 -5.15 0.66 7.58
N LEU A 206 -5.05 0.61 6.25
CA LEU A 206 -5.79 1.54 5.38
C LEU A 206 -7.29 1.33 5.52
N ARG A 207 -7.75 0.08 5.54
CA ARG A 207 -9.15 -0.27 5.78
C ARG A 207 -9.66 0.35 7.08
N GLU A 208 -9.02 0.05 8.20
CA GLU A 208 -9.47 0.56 9.50
C GLU A 208 -9.48 2.10 9.54
N MET A 209 -8.46 2.75 8.97
CA MET A 209 -8.41 4.21 8.88
C MET A 209 -9.58 4.77 8.06
N VAL A 210 -9.90 4.14 6.93
CA VAL A 210 -11.01 4.56 6.05
C VAL A 210 -12.35 4.33 6.75
N GLU A 211 -12.55 3.17 7.38
CA GLU A 211 -13.74 2.86 8.18
C GLU A 211 -13.93 3.86 9.32
N ALA A 212 -12.87 4.18 10.09
CA ALA A 212 -12.95 5.16 11.16
C ALA A 212 -13.32 6.57 10.65
N LYS A 213 -12.83 6.96 9.46
CA LYS A 213 -13.23 8.22 8.81
C LYS A 213 -14.70 8.20 8.38
N ILE A 214 -15.15 7.09 7.80
CA ILE A 214 -16.54 6.90 7.38
C ILE A 214 -17.46 6.96 8.60
N GLN A 215 -17.15 6.23 9.68
CA GLN A 215 -17.93 6.22 10.92
C GLN A 215 -17.99 7.62 11.54
N LYS A 216 -16.87 8.34 11.58
CA LYS A 216 -16.85 9.74 12.05
C LYS A 216 -17.74 10.64 11.19
N ALA A 217 -17.72 10.46 9.86
CA ALA A 217 -18.59 11.20 8.96
C ALA A 217 -20.06 10.85 9.21
N GLN A 218 -20.39 9.58 9.36
CA GLN A 218 -21.72 9.07 9.67
C GLN A 218 -22.29 9.71 10.94
N THR A 219 -21.57 9.67 12.07
CA THR A 219 -22.03 10.32 13.32
C THR A 219 -22.21 11.84 13.14
N GLY A 220 -21.39 12.48 12.31
CA GLY A 220 -21.56 13.90 11.97
C GLY A 220 -22.83 14.16 11.15
N ILE A 221 -23.15 13.26 10.22
CA ILE A 221 -24.33 13.33 9.36
C ILE A 221 -25.60 13.12 10.20
N GLU A 222 -25.64 12.14 11.10
CA GLU A 222 -26.77 11.88 11.99
C GLU A 222 -27.12 13.13 12.84
N ARG A 223 -26.12 13.76 13.46
CA ARG A 223 -26.31 15.01 14.20
C ARG A 223 -26.80 16.15 13.32
N ALA A 224 -26.24 16.29 12.12
CA ALA A 224 -26.68 17.32 11.18
C ALA A 224 -28.14 17.12 10.78
N LEU A 225 -28.53 15.88 10.53
CA LEU A 225 -29.89 15.50 10.14
C LEU A 225 -30.91 15.84 11.23
N GLU A 226 -30.60 15.57 12.49
CA GLU A 226 -31.42 16.00 13.63
C GLU A 226 -31.61 17.53 13.67
N VAL A 227 -30.52 18.29 13.50
CA VAL A 227 -30.58 19.76 13.48
C VAL A 227 -31.41 20.26 12.29
N LEU A 228 -31.23 19.69 11.10
CA LEU A 228 -31.96 20.09 9.90
C LEU A 228 -33.46 19.79 10.01
N ARG A 229 -33.86 18.64 10.58
CA ARG A 229 -35.27 18.32 10.87
C ARG A 229 -35.88 19.34 11.84
N ASN A 230 -35.20 19.62 12.95
CA ASN A 230 -35.66 20.62 13.92
C ASN A 230 -35.80 22.02 13.30
N LEU A 231 -34.90 22.41 12.39
CA LEU A 231 -34.99 23.69 11.67
C LEU A 231 -36.14 23.70 10.67
N ARG A 232 -36.34 22.62 9.92
CA ARG A 232 -37.47 22.46 9.00
C ARG A 232 -38.79 22.68 9.75
N ASP A 233 -38.97 21.99 10.87
CA ASP A 233 -40.21 22.05 11.64
C ASP A 233 -40.48 23.50 12.12
N LYS A 234 -39.46 24.19 12.64
CA LYS A 234 -39.57 25.62 13.03
C LYS A 234 -39.87 26.57 11.88
N LEU A 235 -39.39 26.28 10.67
CA LEU A 235 -39.68 27.10 9.49
C LEU A 235 -41.11 26.85 9.00
N GLN A 236 -41.58 25.59 9.05
CA GLN A 236 -42.93 25.21 8.70
C GLN A 236 -43.97 25.77 9.69
N GLU A 237 -43.67 25.82 10.99
CA GLU A 237 -44.48 26.54 11.99
C GLU A 237 -44.69 28.02 11.65
N ARG A 238 -43.75 28.62 10.91
CA ARG A 238 -43.82 30.01 10.41
C ARG A 238 -44.45 30.11 9.01
N ASN A 239 -45.08 29.04 8.53
CA ASN A 239 -45.65 28.92 7.19
C ASN A 239 -44.64 29.17 6.06
N GLN A 240 -43.36 28.85 6.27
CA GLN A 240 -42.34 28.91 5.21
C GLN A 240 -42.21 27.57 4.50
N THR A 241 -42.13 27.59 3.17
CA THR A 241 -41.87 26.39 2.37
C THR A 241 -40.38 26.03 2.39
N THR A 242 -40.06 24.75 2.57
CA THR A 242 -38.69 24.26 2.80
C THR A 242 -38.14 23.28 1.74
N PRO A 243 -38.48 23.38 0.43
CA PRO A 243 -38.21 22.30 -0.52
C PRO A 243 -36.72 21.94 -0.67
N GLY A 244 -35.81 22.92 -0.61
CA GLY A 244 -34.36 22.66 -0.63
C GLY A 244 -33.86 21.94 0.61
N LEU A 245 -34.45 22.25 1.78
CA LEU A 245 -34.11 21.58 3.03
C LEU A 245 -34.68 20.15 3.07
N ASP A 246 -35.90 19.95 2.57
CA ASP A 246 -36.53 18.64 2.46
C ASP A 246 -35.74 17.72 1.53
N ASN A 247 -35.30 18.22 0.37
CA ASN A 247 -34.44 17.48 -0.56
C ASN A 247 -33.11 17.07 0.10
N ALA A 248 -32.48 18.00 0.83
CA ALA A 248 -31.24 17.71 1.53
C ALA A 248 -31.43 16.64 2.61
N ILE A 249 -32.50 16.72 3.41
CA ILE A 249 -32.81 15.73 4.45
C ILE A 249 -33.00 14.34 3.82
N SER A 250 -33.84 14.21 2.78
CA SER A 250 -34.07 12.91 2.12
C SER A 250 -32.80 12.31 1.53
N ARG A 251 -31.88 13.14 1.01
CA ARG A 251 -30.58 12.67 0.51
C ARG A 251 -29.66 12.20 1.63
N LEU A 252 -29.64 12.90 2.76
CA LEU A 252 -28.87 12.47 3.93
C LEU A 252 -29.39 11.13 4.48
N GLU A 253 -30.71 10.96 4.53
CA GLU A 253 -31.34 9.69 4.93
C GLU A 253 -30.96 8.54 3.98
N ALA A 254 -31.05 8.77 2.67
CA ALA A 254 -30.68 7.77 1.67
C ALA A 254 -29.19 7.41 1.72
N ASN A 255 -28.31 8.39 1.95
CA ASN A 255 -26.89 8.14 2.07
C ASN A 255 -26.52 7.44 3.38
N LEU A 256 -27.16 7.78 4.51
CA LEU A 256 -26.98 7.07 5.78
C LEU A 256 -27.33 5.58 5.63
N ALA A 257 -28.45 5.27 4.96
CA ALA A 257 -28.82 3.88 4.70
C ALA A 257 -27.75 3.10 3.91
N LYS A 258 -27.00 3.77 3.03
CA LYS A 258 -25.84 3.16 2.32
C LYS A 258 -24.63 3.00 3.24
N LEU A 259 -24.37 3.96 4.14
CA LEU A 259 -23.28 3.89 5.10
C LEU A 259 -23.46 2.73 6.09
N ASP A 260 -24.71 2.51 6.54
CA ASP A 260 -25.11 1.45 7.45
C ASP A 260 -25.19 0.06 6.80
N SER A 261 -25.17 -0.02 5.47
CA SER A 261 -25.34 -1.30 4.77
C SER A 261 -24.04 -2.10 4.77
N ASP A 262 -24.12 -3.37 5.19
CA ASP A 262 -22.99 -4.30 5.14
C ASP A 262 -22.67 -4.76 3.69
N ASN A 263 -23.61 -4.58 2.75
CA ASN A 263 -23.46 -5.03 1.36
C ASN A 263 -22.85 -3.97 0.43
N VAL A 264 -22.43 -2.83 0.99
CA VAL A 264 -21.89 -1.68 0.23
C VAL A 264 -20.38 -1.63 0.43
N SER A 265 -19.64 -1.50 -0.67
CA SER A 265 -18.17 -1.46 -0.64
C SER A 265 -17.66 -0.20 0.09
N LEU A 266 -16.42 -0.23 0.58
CA LEU A 266 -15.82 0.91 1.29
C LEU A 266 -15.75 2.14 0.39
N SER A 267 -15.46 1.96 -0.90
CA SER A 267 -15.46 3.05 -1.90
C SER A 267 -16.84 3.69 -2.02
N GLN A 268 -17.90 2.88 -2.09
CA GLN A 268 -19.27 3.37 -2.17
C GLN A 268 -19.72 4.07 -0.89
N LYS A 269 -19.31 3.56 0.28
CA LYS A 269 -19.54 4.23 1.57
C LYS A 269 -18.81 5.57 1.62
N TRP A 270 -17.56 5.65 1.15
CA TRP A 270 -16.81 6.90 1.06
C TRP A 270 -17.52 7.94 0.18
N VAL A 271 -17.97 7.55 -1.01
CA VAL A 271 -18.73 8.43 -1.92
C VAL A 271 -20.01 8.93 -1.24
N SER A 272 -20.76 8.03 -0.60
CA SER A 272 -22.01 8.38 0.12
C SER A 272 -21.75 9.34 1.29
N ALA A 273 -20.65 9.18 2.02
CA ALA A 273 -20.24 10.11 3.06
C ALA A 273 -19.92 11.48 2.47
N ARG A 274 -19.21 11.54 1.33
CA ARG A 274 -18.85 12.80 0.68
C ARG A 274 -20.06 13.56 0.15
N HIS A 275 -20.96 12.86 -0.55
CA HIS A 275 -22.23 13.45 -1.01
C HIS A 275 -23.09 13.97 0.13
N SER A 276 -23.04 13.31 1.29
CA SER A 276 -23.73 13.80 2.49
C SER A 276 -23.15 15.11 3.01
N LEU A 277 -21.82 15.28 3.00
CA LEU A 277 -21.21 16.56 3.38
C LEU A 277 -21.64 17.70 2.45
N ASP A 278 -21.76 17.42 1.15
CA ASP A 278 -22.23 18.40 0.17
C ASP A 278 -23.72 18.73 0.35
N ALA A 279 -24.55 17.73 0.70
CA ALA A 279 -25.95 17.94 1.06
C ALA A 279 -26.10 18.82 2.31
N ILE A 280 -25.27 18.64 3.34
CA ILE A 280 -25.24 19.51 4.53
C ILE A 280 -24.84 20.94 4.14
N ALA A 281 -23.81 21.10 3.31
CA ALA A 281 -23.38 22.41 2.83
C ALA A 281 -24.48 23.12 2.02
N PHE A 282 -25.16 22.38 1.14
CA PHE A 282 -26.31 22.87 0.39
C PHE A 282 -27.48 23.26 1.30
N ALA A 283 -27.82 22.43 2.31
CA ALA A 283 -28.87 22.75 3.27
C ALA A 283 -28.57 24.06 4.01
N LYS A 284 -27.32 24.26 4.44
CA LYS A 284 -26.87 25.51 5.08
C LYS A 284 -27.07 26.72 4.16
N ARG A 285 -26.68 26.62 2.88
CA ARG A 285 -26.90 27.70 1.90
C ARG A 285 -28.38 27.96 1.65
N SER A 286 -29.19 26.92 1.54
CA SER A 286 -30.64 27.01 1.35
C SER A 286 -31.31 27.71 2.53
N ILE A 287 -30.95 27.36 3.77
CA ILE A 287 -31.43 28.04 4.99
C ILE A 287 -31.05 29.53 4.95
N MET A 288 -29.80 29.86 4.64
CA MET A 288 -29.37 31.25 4.53
C MET A 288 -30.14 32.03 3.45
N ARG A 289 -30.41 31.42 2.30
CA ARG A 289 -31.23 32.04 1.24
C ARG A 289 -32.65 32.28 1.71
N MET A 290 -33.29 31.30 2.36
CA MET A 290 -34.65 31.45 2.89
C MET A 290 -34.74 32.59 3.92
N VAL A 291 -33.81 32.65 4.88
CA VAL A 291 -33.76 33.71 5.89
C VAL A 291 -33.60 35.09 5.27
N ASN A 292 -32.81 35.20 4.20
CA ASN A 292 -32.57 36.45 3.48
C ASN A 292 -33.56 36.71 2.32
N ARG A 293 -34.62 35.90 2.17
CA ARG A 293 -35.63 36.00 1.10
C ARG A 293 -35.03 35.99 -0.32
N MET A 294 -33.93 35.26 -0.50
CA MET A 294 -33.30 35.03 -1.80
C MET A 294 -33.97 33.86 -2.54
N PRO A 295 -33.91 33.82 -3.88
CA PRO A 295 -34.46 32.71 -4.64
C PRO A 295 -33.79 31.37 -4.30
N ALA A 296 -34.57 30.30 -4.40
CA ALA A 296 -34.13 28.94 -4.13
C ALA A 296 -32.98 28.54 -5.06
N GLU A 297 -32.04 27.76 -4.52
CA GLU A 297 -30.94 27.14 -5.27
C GLU A 297 -31.31 25.70 -5.56
N GLU A 298 -30.96 25.20 -6.75
CA GLU A 298 -31.07 23.79 -7.06
C GLU A 298 -29.83 23.04 -6.58
N MET A 299 -30.04 21.86 -5.97
CA MET A 299 -28.94 21.03 -5.54
C MET A 299 -28.30 20.34 -6.75
N ARG A 300 -26.97 20.45 -6.87
CA ARG A 300 -26.18 19.68 -7.85
C ARG A 300 -25.30 18.70 -7.11
N GLU A 301 -25.33 17.44 -7.53
CA GLU A 301 -24.39 16.43 -7.05
C GLU A 301 -23.01 16.70 -7.64
N SER A 302 -22.00 16.70 -6.79
CA SER A 302 -20.61 16.79 -7.20
C SER A 302 -20.12 15.41 -7.63
N GLU A 303 -19.20 15.41 -8.59
CA GLU A 303 -18.36 14.24 -8.84
C GLU A 303 -17.39 14.07 -7.67
N VAL A 304 -17.33 12.86 -7.11
CA VAL A 304 -16.47 12.55 -5.96
C VAL A 304 -15.31 11.71 -6.44
N GLU A 305 -14.11 12.26 -6.35
CA GLU A 305 -12.88 11.50 -6.54
C GLU A 305 -12.65 10.56 -5.34
N ILE A 306 -12.39 9.30 -5.64
CA ILE A 306 -12.06 8.28 -4.64
C ILE A 306 -10.54 8.32 -4.45
N PRO A 307 -10.03 8.64 -3.25
CA PRO A 307 -8.59 8.60 -3.00
C PRO A 307 -8.04 7.18 -3.18
N LYS A 308 -6.80 7.05 -3.69
CA LYS A 308 -6.12 5.76 -3.86
C LYS A 308 -6.10 4.91 -2.59
N GLU A 309 -6.02 5.54 -1.42
CA GLU A 309 -6.03 4.85 -0.14
C GLU A 309 -7.37 4.14 0.14
N VAL A 310 -8.47 4.64 -0.41
CA VAL A 310 -9.80 4.01 -0.31
C VAL A 310 -9.91 2.87 -1.31
N GLU A 311 -9.42 3.05 -2.53
CA GLU A 311 -9.37 1.98 -3.55
C GLU A 311 -8.55 0.79 -3.03
N GLU A 312 -7.33 1.05 -2.54
CA GLU A 312 -6.47 0.01 -1.96
C GLU A 312 -7.08 -0.69 -0.74
N ALA A 313 -7.88 0.04 0.05
CA ALA A 313 -8.61 -0.54 1.18
C ALA A 313 -9.78 -1.43 0.71
N ASP A 314 -10.50 -1.01 -0.32
CA ASP A 314 -11.66 -1.73 -0.86
C ASP A 314 -11.22 -3.04 -1.54
N ASP A 315 -10.16 -3.00 -2.35
CA ASP A 315 -9.58 -4.15 -3.07
C ASP A 315 -9.08 -5.28 -2.15
N SER A 316 -8.91 -4.99 -0.86
CA SER A 316 -8.47 -5.99 0.11
C SER A 316 -9.62 -6.82 0.71
N SER A 317 -10.87 -6.49 0.39
CA SER A 317 -12.10 -6.98 1.04
C SER A 317 -12.66 -8.26 0.46
#